data_AF-A0A538HWJ6-F1
#
_entry.id   AF-A0A538HWJ6-F1
#
_cell.length_a   1.000
_cell.length_b   1.000
_cell.length_c   1.000
_cell.angle_alpha   90.00
_cell.angle_beta   90.00
_cell.angle_gamma   90.00
#
_symmetry.space_group_name_H-M   'P 1'
#
loop_
_entity.id
_entity.type
_entity.pdbx_description
1 polymer ?
#
loop_
_entity_poly.entity_id
_entity_poly.type
_entity_poly.pdbx_seq_one_letter_code
_entity_poly.pdbx_strand_id
1 'polypeptide(L)'
;MRSWRRRRRPRSTRKQREGQTDSRLSLVITSRDNATLKLVRKLEHRKHREETGLFACEGEDLVAAALAEGIEPAFELLVAGENILPELLASVSELPHASRVIGVYRKEDLPRFARETTLALWRVGDPGNVGTLVRTADAFGAGIALSDGCADPLGSKALRASAGAIFRVPLSDWDDAPGPRIALVAHGGVPLSEADLPDPPLTILLGSEREGLPDHPLTDWYKVTIPLPGEDAESLNVAAAGAIALYELSRRRGKG
;
A
#
# COMPACT_ATOMS: atom_id res chain seq x y z
N MET A 1 31.82 34.53 -66.45
CA MET A 1 32.20 33.16 -66.86
C MET A 1 31.40 32.16 -66.05
N ARG A 2 30.62 31.29 -66.73
CA ARG A 2 30.02 30.01 -66.27
C ARG A 2 28.99 30.11 -65.11
N SER A 3 27.91 29.35 -65.01
CA SER A 3 27.14 28.46 -65.89
C SER A 3 25.89 28.04 -65.12
N TRP A 4 24.81 27.77 -65.85
CA TRP A 4 23.52 27.21 -65.43
C TRP A 4 23.57 26.01 -64.44
N ARG A 5 22.54 25.87 -63.58
CA ARG A 5 21.72 24.63 -63.46
C ARG A 5 20.53 24.79 -62.47
N ARG A 6 19.32 24.62 -63.01
CA ARG A 6 18.09 24.26 -62.26
C ARG A 6 18.27 22.89 -61.58
N ARG A 7 17.89 22.74 -60.31
CA ARG A 7 17.52 21.43 -59.72
C ARG A 7 16.38 21.53 -58.68
N ARG A 8 15.23 21.00 -59.13
CA ARG A 8 14.16 20.25 -58.44
C ARG A 8 13.98 20.40 -56.92
N ARG A 9 12.76 20.81 -56.53
CA ARG A 9 12.16 20.55 -55.22
C ARG A 9 12.08 19.04 -54.96
N PRO A 10 12.47 18.53 -53.78
CA PRO A 10 12.05 17.20 -53.35
C PRO A 10 10.61 17.27 -52.82
N ARG A 11 9.68 16.68 -53.57
CA ARG A 11 8.47 16.08 -52.99
C ARG A 11 8.91 14.79 -52.29
N SER A 12 8.82 14.73 -50.96
CA SER A 12 8.37 13.54 -50.19
C SER A 12 8.87 13.60 -48.74
N THR A 13 7.99 14.03 -47.82
CA THR A 13 8.13 13.68 -46.39
C THR A 13 6.79 13.31 -45.75
N ARG A 14 5.69 13.29 -46.51
CA ARG A 14 4.35 12.96 -45.96
C ARG A 14 4.13 11.45 -45.72
N LYS A 15 4.78 10.58 -46.51
CA LYS A 15 4.59 9.12 -46.42
C LYS A 15 5.33 8.41 -45.29
N GLN A 16 6.29 9.06 -44.61
CA GLN A 16 7.02 8.43 -43.51
C GLN A 16 6.44 8.72 -42.11
N ARG A 17 5.52 9.69 -41.97
CA ARG A 17 4.81 9.94 -40.70
C ARG A 17 3.52 9.12 -40.56
N GLU A 18 2.89 8.73 -41.67
CA GLU A 18 1.65 7.94 -41.64
C GLU A 18 1.90 6.48 -41.18
N GLY A 19 3.02 5.86 -41.58
CA GLY A 19 3.34 4.47 -41.21
C GLY A 19 3.83 4.23 -39.78
N GLN A 20 4.23 5.29 -39.05
CA GLN A 20 4.72 5.17 -37.66
C GLN A 20 3.61 5.44 -36.62
N THR A 21 2.52 6.06 -37.05
CA THR A 21 1.33 6.29 -36.22
C THR A 21 0.44 5.04 -36.20
N ASP A 22 0.42 4.29 -37.30
CA ASP A 22 -0.39 3.07 -37.47
C ASP A 22 0.17 1.86 -36.68
N SER A 23 1.49 1.80 -36.46
CA SER A 23 2.12 0.72 -35.68
C SER A 23 1.96 0.86 -34.16
N ARG A 24 1.58 2.04 -33.65
CA ARG A 24 1.24 2.23 -32.23
C ARG A 24 -0.22 1.89 -31.94
N LEU A 25 -1.11 2.07 -32.91
CA LEU A 25 -2.53 1.70 -32.80
C LEU A 25 -2.73 0.18 -32.73
N SER A 26 -1.81 -0.63 -33.29
CA SER A 26 -1.84 -2.10 -33.19
C SER A 26 -1.45 -2.66 -31.83
N LEU A 27 -1.03 -1.82 -30.87
CA LEU A 27 -0.66 -2.21 -29.50
C LEU A 27 -1.71 -1.78 -28.46
N VAL A 28 -2.72 -1.03 -28.87
CA VAL A 28 -3.78 -0.59 -27.95
C VAL A 28 -4.69 -1.75 -27.61
N ILE A 29 -4.86 -2.01 -26.32
CA ILE A 29 -5.81 -2.99 -25.80
C ILE A 29 -7.23 -2.47 -26.07
N THR A 30 -7.93 -3.15 -26.98
CA THR A 30 -9.30 -2.84 -27.41
C THR A 30 -10.33 -3.90 -27.03
N SER A 31 -9.90 -5.01 -26.40
CA SER A 31 -10.77 -6.12 -26.03
C SER A 31 -10.85 -6.31 -24.52
N ARG A 32 -12.07 -6.54 -24.03
CA ARG A 32 -12.33 -6.99 -22.64
C ARG A 32 -11.69 -8.34 -22.32
N ASP A 33 -11.35 -9.10 -23.37
CA ASP A 33 -10.77 -10.43 -23.26
C ASP A 33 -9.25 -10.44 -23.05
N ASN A 34 -8.60 -9.26 -23.08
CA ASN A 34 -7.17 -9.12 -22.85
C ASN A 34 -6.71 -9.77 -21.52
N ALA A 35 -5.61 -10.50 -21.58
CA ALA A 35 -5.12 -11.30 -20.46
C ALA A 35 -4.75 -10.45 -19.23
N THR A 36 -4.05 -9.32 -19.43
CA THR A 36 -3.69 -8.38 -18.37
C THR A 36 -4.94 -7.76 -17.74
N LEU A 37 -5.92 -7.39 -18.55
CA LEU A 37 -7.18 -6.83 -18.05
C LEU A 37 -7.99 -7.85 -17.23
N LYS A 38 -8.04 -9.11 -17.68
CA LYS A 38 -8.64 -10.22 -16.91
C LYS A 38 -7.90 -10.46 -15.59
N LEU A 39 -6.57 -10.36 -15.61
CA LEU A 39 -5.76 -10.50 -14.41
C LEU A 39 -6.08 -9.38 -13.42
N VAL A 40 -6.12 -8.11 -13.84
CA VAL A 40 -6.47 -6.99 -12.96
C VAL A 40 -7.82 -7.22 -12.27
N ARG A 41 -8.87 -7.60 -13.02
CA ARG A 41 -10.19 -7.95 -12.42
C ARG A 41 -10.10 -9.07 -11.38
N LYS A 42 -9.29 -10.11 -11.66
CA LYS A 42 -9.10 -11.21 -10.71
C LYS A 42 -8.40 -10.72 -9.44
N LEU A 43 -7.43 -9.82 -9.57
CA LEU A 43 -6.65 -9.27 -8.46
C LEU A 43 -7.47 -8.36 -7.53
N GLU A 44 -8.73 -8.05 -7.83
CA GLU A 44 -9.70 -7.48 -6.88
C GLU A 44 -9.95 -8.44 -5.69
N HIS A 45 -9.89 -9.75 -5.95
CA HIS A 45 -10.12 -10.79 -4.95
C HIS A 45 -8.82 -11.25 -4.28
N ARG A 46 -8.81 -11.25 -2.94
CA ARG A 46 -7.68 -11.70 -2.09
C ARG A 46 -7.13 -13.06 -2.51
N LYS A 47 -8.03 -14.03 -2.73
CA LYS A 47 -7.68 -15.39 -3.17
C LYS A 47 -6.72 -15.39 -4.36
N HIS A 48 -7.00 -14.59 -5.38
CA HIS A 48 -6.15 -14.54 -6.58
C HIS A 48 -4.83 -13.81 -6.33
N ARG A 49 -4.80 -12.80 -5.46
CA ARG A 49 -3.53 -12.18 -5.04
C ARG A 49 -2.64 -13.17 -4.28
N GLU A 50 -3.22 -14.00 -3.43
CA GLU A 50 -2.50 -15.07 -2.70
C GLU A 50 -2.00 -16.15 -3.66
N GLU A 51 -2.84 -16.64 -4.57
CA GLU A 51 -2.47 -17.67 -5.55
C GLU A 51 -1.37 -17.21 -6.53
N THR A 52 -1.42 -15.95 -6.98
CA THR A 52 -0.51 -15.45 -8.04
C THR A 52 0.72 -14.74 -7.49
N GLY A 53 0.72 -14.33 -6.22
CA GLY A 53 1.75 -13.45 -5.68
C GLY A 53 1.74 -12.04 -6.29
N LEU A 54 0.65 -11.62 -6.94
CA LEU A 54 0.52 -10.32 -7.59
C LEU A 54 -0.53 -9.44 -6.90
N PHE A 55 -0.46 -8.13 -7.14
CA PHE A 55 -1.50 -7.17 -6.76
C PHE A 55 -1.56 -6.02 -7.76
N ALA A 56 -2.74 -5.41 -7.91
CA ALA A 56 -2.95 -4.27 -8.80
C ALA A 56 -2.95 -2.96 -7.99
N CYS A 57 -2.23 -1.96 -8.46
CA CYS A 57 -2.29 -0.59 -7.95
C CYS A 57 -2.92 0.31 -9.00
N GLU A 58 -3.88 1.09 -8.56
CA GLU A 58 -4.66 1.97 -9.40
C GLU A 58 -4.39 3.43 -9.01
N GLY A 59 -4.04 4.25 -10.01
CA GLY A 59 -3.78 5.67 -9.85
C GLY A 59 -2.31 6.06 -9.93
N GLU A 60 -2.08 7.27 -10.40
CA GLU A 60 -0.77 7.83 -10.71
C GLU A 60 0.12 7.90 -9.46
N ASP A 61 -0.44 8.25 -8.31
CA ASP A 61 0.32 8.39 -7.06
C ASP A 61 0.90 7.06 -6.58
N LEU A 62 0.13 5.96 -6.67
CA LEU A 62 0.61 4.64 -6.27
C LEU A 62 1.68 4.12 -7.24
N VAL A 63 1.49 4.34 -8.55
CA VAL A 63 2.47 3.96 -9.56
C VAL A 63 3.77 4.77 -9.38
N ALA A 64 3.66 6.08 -9.16
CA ALA A 64 4.82 6.93 -8.89
C ALA A 64 5.54 6.52 -7.60
N ALA A 65 4.81 6.16 -6.55
CA ALA A 65 5.39 5.68 -5.30
C ALA A 65 6.17 4.37 -5.49
N ALA A 66 5.65 3.41 -6.25
CA ALA A 66 6.37 2.17 -6.55
C ALA A 66 7.68 2.43 -7.30
N LEU A 67 7.61 3.23 -8.37
CA LEU A 67 8.77 3.58 -9.20
C LEU A 67 9.83 4.37 -8.41
N ALA A 68 9.42 5.22 -7.46
CA ALA A 68 10.34 5.96 -6.60
C ALA A 68 11.18 5.03 -5.70
N GLU A 69 10.65 3.87 -5.33
CA GLU A 69 11.37 2.82 -4.59
C GLU A 69 12.11 1.84 -5.52
N GLY A 70 12.12 2.08 -6.84
CA GLY A 70 12.71 1.18 -7.83
C GLY A 70 11.94 -0.12 -8.03
N ILE A 71 10.67 -0.16 -7.64
CA ILE A 71 9.80 -1.34 -7.80
C ILE A 71 9.12 -1.24 -9.17
N GLU A 72 9.57 -2.09 -10.09
CA GLU A 72 9.07 -2.15 -11.45
C GLU A 72 7.78 -2.99 -11.56
N PRO A 73 6.82 -2.59 -12.41
CA PRO A 73 5.61 -3.36 -12.60
C PRO A 73 5.92 -4.72 -13.26
N ALA A 74 5.14 -5.73 -12.94
CA ALA A 74 5.26 -7.09 -13.47
C ALA A 74 4.94 -7.18 -14.97
N PHE A 75 4.16 -6.23 -15.46
CA PHE A 75 3.77 -6.08 -16.85
C PHE A 75 3.84 -4.60 -17.24
N GLU A 76 3.71 -4.30 -18.52
CA GLU A 76 3.56 -2.92 -18.98
C GLU A 76 2.37 -2.25 -18.27
N LEU A 77 2.56 -1.00 -17.80
CA LEU A 77 1.50 -0.21 -17.18
C LEU A 77 0.33 -0.04 -18.14
N LEU A 78 -0.89 -0.22 -17.66
CA LEU A 78 -2.08 0.05 -18.44
C LEU A 78 -2.41 1.54 -18.33
N VAL A 79 -2.21 2.30 -19.41
CA VAL A 79 -2.39 3.76 -19.45
C VAL A 79 -3.52 4.12 -20.41
N ALA A 80 -4.57 4.73 -19.86
CA ALA A 80 -5.79 5.10 -20.61
C ALA A 80 -5.47 6.04 -21.77
N GLY A 81 -5.89 5.65 -22.98
CA GLY A 81 -5.67 6.43 -24.20
C GLY A 81 -4.28 6.26 -24.82
N GLU A 82 -3.35 5.56 -24.16
CA GLU A 82 -2.02 5.26 -24.71
C GLU A 82 -1.94 3.81 -25.21
N ASN A 83 -2.11 2.84 -24.31
CA ASN A 83 -2.02 1.41 -24.64
C ASN A 83 -3.28 0.62 -24.24
N ILE A 84 -4.32 1.29 -23.74
CA ILE A 84 -5.65 0.72 -23.49
C ILE A 84 -6.75 1.76 -23.72
N LEU A 85 -7.90 1.33 -24.24
CA LEU A 85 -9.06 2.22 -24.35
C LEU A 85 -9.53 2.70 -22.95
N PRO A 86 -9.79 4.01 -22.75
CA PRO A 86 -10.19 4.55 -21.45
C PRO A 86 -11.39 3.83 -20.83
N GLU A 87 -12.40 3.48 -21.62
CA GLU A 87 -13.59 2.76 -21.17
C GLU A 87 -13.31 1.31 -20.73
N LEU A 88 -12.25 0.69 -21.27
CA LEU A 88 -11.83 -0.64 -20.84
C LEU A 88 -11.06 -0.58 -19.53
N LEU A 89 -10.18 0.40 -19.37
CA LEU A 89 -9.49 0.63 -18.09
C LEU A 89 -10.49 1.00 -16.98
N ALA A 90 -11.45 1.88 -17.29
CA ALA A 90 -12.53 2.23 -16.37
C ALA A 90 -13.40 1.01 -15.97
N SER A 91 -13.51 -0.02 -16.83
CA SER A 91 -14.29 -1.23 -16.52
C SER A 91 -13.68 -2.14 -15.46
N VAL A 92 -12.44 -1.86 -15.03
CA VAL A 92 -11.71 -2.58 -13.98
C VAL A 92 -11.23 -1.67 -12.86
N SER A 93 -11.70 -0.42 -12.89
CA SER A 93 -11.36 0.63 -11.95
C SER A 93 -12.23 0.48 -10.70
N GLU A 94 -11.62 0.52 -9.52
CA GLU A 94 -12.32 0.58 -8.23
C GLU A 94 -12.41 2.02 -7.70
N LEU A 95 -11.86 2.99 -8.43
CA LEU A 95 -11.90 4.40 -8.07
C LEU A 95 -13.25 5.05 -8.44
N PRO A 96 -13.72 6.02 -7.64
CA PRO A 96 -14.89 6.83 -8.00
C PRO A 96 -14.69 7.67 -9.27
N HIS A 97 -13.45 7.94 -9.63
CA HIS A 97 -13.05 8.63 -10.85
C HIS A 97 -12.22 7.68 -11.71
N ALA A 98 -12.41 7.73 -13.02
CA ALA A 98 -11.69 6.85 -13.94
C ALA A 98 -10.18 6.98 -13.74
N SER A 99 -9.54 5.92 -13.27
CA SER A 99 -8.08 5.87 -13.20
C SER A 99 -7.48 6.03 -14.59
N ARG A 100 -6.39 6.79 -14.66
CA ARG A 100 -5.61 6.93 -15.88
C ARG A 100 -4.52 5.87 -16.02
N VAL A 101 -4.15 5.20 -14.92
CA VAL A 101 -3.10 4.19 -14.92
C VAL A 101 -3.36 3.05 -13.94
N ILE A 102 -3.10 1.81 -14.37
CA ILE A 102 -3.04 0.64 -13.50
C ILE A 102 -1.71 -0.07 -13.70
N GLY A 103 -1.01 -0.35 -12.60
CA GLY A 103 0.17 -1.21 -12.56
C GLY A 103 -0.14 -2.51 -11.82
N VAL A 104 0.48 -3.61 -12.24
CA VAL A 104 0.44 -4.88 -11.53
C VAL A 104 1.84 -5.15 -10.99
N TYR A 105 1.96 -5.49 -9.70
CA TYR A 105 3.23 -5.62 -8.98
C TYR A 105 3.32 -6.98 -8.29
N ARG A 106 4.53 -7.41 -7.95
CA ARG A 106 4.77 -8.68 -7.25
C ARG A 106 4.89 -8.43 -5.76
N LYS A 107 4.28 -9.31 -4.97
CA LYS A 107 4.39 -9.27 -3.50
C LYS A 107 5.81 -9.53 -3.00
N GLU A 108 6.62 -10.24 -3.78
CA GLU A 108 8.02 -10.52 -3.43
C GLU A 108 8.92 -9.28 -3.55
N ASP A 109 8.53 -8.30 -4.37
CA ASP A 109 9.25 -7.04 -4.56
C ASP A 109 9.02 -6.05 -3.40
N LEU A 110 8.07 -6.34 -2.49
CA LEU A 110 7.80 -5.52 -1.30
C LEU A 110 8.88 -5.70 -0.22
N PRO A 111 9.13 -4.67 0.61
CA PRO A 111 10.16 -4.71 1.65
C PRO A 111 9.93 -5.81 2.69
N ARG A 112 11.00 -6.53 3.07
CA ARG A 112 11.00 -7.67 4.03
C ARG A 112 12.04 -7.54 5.16
N PHE A 113 12.53 -6.35 5.46
CA PHE A 113 13.51 -6.12 6.52
C PHE A 113 12.83 -5.85 7.87
N ALA A 114 13.55 -6.03 8.99
CA ALA A 114 13.05 -5.69 10.31
C ALA A 114 13.18 -4.19 10.61
N ARG A 115 12.27 -3.66 11.44
CA ARG A 115 12.35 -2.34 12.05
C ARG A 115 12.46 -2.48 13.57
N GLU A 116 13.03 -1.46 14.20
CA GLU A 116 13.12 -1.35 15.67
C GLU A 116 11.76 -1.20 16.35
N THR A 117 10.75 -0.74 15.62
CA THR A 117 9.38 -0.65 16.11
C THR A 117 8.47 -1.36 15.14
N THR A 118 7.54 -2.16 15.65
CA THR A 118 6.53 -2.84 14.83
C THR A 118 5.15 -2.66 15.47
N LEU A 119 4.14 -2.36 14.65
CA LEU A 119 2.75 -2.52 15.05
C LEU A 119 2.27 -3.90 14.60
N ALA A 120 1.91 -4.76 15.53
CA ALA A 120 1.27 -6.04 15.22
C ALA A 120 -0.24 -5.89 15.31
N LEU A 121 -0.94 -6.21 14.22
CA LEU A 121 -2.37 -6.03 14.05
C LEU A 121 -3.09 -7.36 14.24
N TRP A 122 -3.95 -7.44 15.25
CA TRP A 122 -4.76 -8.61 15.53
C TRP A 122 -6.16 -8.43 14.95
N ARG A 123 -6.46 -9.18 13.89
CA ARG A 123 -7.78 -9.27 13.26
C ARG A 123 -8.39 -7.90 12.91
N VAL A 124 -7.56 -6.93 12.55
CA VAL A 124 -8.00 -5.58 12.12
C VAL A 124 -8.71 -5.71 10.76
N GLY A 125 -10.04 -5.73 10.81
CA GLY A 125 -10.87 -6.11 9.66
C GLY A 125 -11.24 -4.98 8.69
N ASP A 126 -11.05 -3.71 9.05
CA ASP A 126 -11.29 -2.61 8.10
C ASP A 126 -10.03 -2.33 7.26
N PRO A 127 -10.09 -2.43 5.91
CA PRO A 127 -8.93 -2.16 5.06
C PRO A 127 -8.45 -0.70 5.11
N GLY A 128 -9.34 0.26 5.40
CA GLY A 128 -8.97 1.66 5.54
C GLY A 128 -8.08 1.88 6.75
N ASN A 129 -8.41 1.25 7.88
CA ASN A 129 -7.58 1.23 9.09
C ASN A 129 -6.21 0.58 8.83
N VAL A 130 -6.18 -0.59 8.16
CA VAL A 130 -4.90 -1.25 7.80
C VAL A 130 -4.02 -0.35 6.94
N GLY A 131 -4.56 0.24 5.87
CA GLY A 131 -3.79 1.15 5.02
C GLY A 131 -3.34 2.42 5.76
N THR A 132 -4.19 2.99 6.63
CA THR A 132 -3.82 4.15 7.45
C THR A 132 -2.69 3.80 8.42
N LEU A 133 -2.71 2.61 9.03
CA LEU A 133 -1.64 2.11 9.90
C LEU A 133 -0.34 1.90 9.14
N VAL A 134 -0.38 1.34 7.92
CA VAL A 134 0.81 1.26 7.03
C VAL A 134 1.38 2.65 6.76
N ARG A 135 0.53 3.62 6.38
CA ARG A 135 0.96 5.02 6.16
C ARG A 135 1.58 5.65 7.41
N THR A 136 1.01 5.34 8.56
CA THR A 136 1.48 5.86 9.84
C THR A 136 2.82 5.22 10.22
N ALA A 137 2.98 3.92 9.99
CA ALA A 137 4.23 3.21 10.23
C ALA A 137 5.37 3.77 9.37
N ASP A 138 5.12 4.09 8.10
CA ASP A 138 6.08 4.76 7.23
C ASP A 138 6.59 6.07 7.83
N ALA A 139 5.66 6.93 8.28
CA ALA A 139 5.98 8.22 8.86
C ALA A 139 6.84 8.14 10.13
N PHE A 140 6.77 7.04 10.87
CA PHE A 140 7.53 6.81 12.11
C PHE A 140 8.65 5.77 11.98
N GLY A 141 8.92 5.27 10.77
CA GLY A 141 9.95 4.24 10.55
C GLY A 141 9.65 2.89 11.21
N ALA A 142 8.37 2.53 11.34
CA ALA A 142 7.92 1.26 11.92
C ALA A 142 7.60 0.21 10.84
N GLY A 143 7.57 -1.07 11.24
CA GLY A 143 7.03 -2.18 10.45
C GLY A 143 5.58 -2.50 10.83
N ILE A 144 4.93 -3.35 10.02
CA ILE A 144 3.58 -3.89 10.31
C ILE A 144 3.64 -5.41 10.33
N ALA A 145 3.15 -6.02 11.41
CA ALA A 145 2.88 -7.46 11.50
C ALA A 145 1.38 -7.69 11.41
N LEU A 146 0.90 -8.68 10.65
CA LEU A 146 -0.53 -8.95 10.50
C LEU A 146 -0.89 -10.36 10.96
N SER A 147 -1.93 -10.49 11.79
CA SER A 147 -2.50 -11.79 12.10
C SER A 147 -3.41 -12.30 10.99
N ASP A 148 -3.70 -13.59 11.03
CA ASP A 148 -4.85 -14.15 10.33
C ASP A 148 -6.12 -13.37 10.70
N GLY A 149 -6.99 -13.16 9.72
CA GLY A 149 -8.22 -12.38 9.88
C GLY A 149 -8.08 -10.86 9.72
N CYS A 150 -6.87 -10.32 9.56
CA CYS A 150 -6.70 -8.93 9.12
C CYS A 150 -7.21 -8.72 7.69
N ALA A 151 -7.69 -7.50 7.41
CA ALA A 151 -7.92 -7.05 6.05
C ALA A 151 -6.62 -7.10 5.25
N ASP A 152 -6.74 -7.44 3.96
CA ASP A 152 -5.57 -7.55 3.08
C ASP A 152 -4.96 -6.17 2.81
N PRO A 153 -3.68 -5.92 3.17
CA PRO A 153 -3.00 -4.64 2.94
C PRO A 153 -2.82 -4.33 1.45
N LEU A 154 -2.94 -5.35 0.58
CA LEU A 154 -2.81 -5.24 -0.88
C LEU A 154 -4.16 -5.17 -1.59
N GLY A 155 -5.26 -5.07 -0.84
CA GLY A 155 -6.57 -4.72 -1.40
C GLY A 155 -6.64 -3.24 -1.78
N SER A 156 -7.42 -2.91 -2.80
CA SER A 156 -7.58 -1.55 -3.36
C SER A 156 -7.79 -0.46 -2.30
N LYS A 157 -8.71 -0.69 -1.35
CA LYS A 157 -9.03 0.24 -0.26
C LYS A 157 -7.83 0.48 0.67
N ALA A 158 -7.10 -0.58 1.03
CA ALA A 158 -5.92 -0.48 1.89
C ALA A 158 -4.75 0.20 1.16
N LEU A 159 -4.50 -0.17 -0.10
CA LEU A 159 -3.50 0.47 -0.94
C LEU A 159 -3.73 1.98 -1.05
N ARG A 160 -4.96 2.41 -1.34
CA ARG A 160 -5.32 3.83 -1.38
C ARG A 160 -5.09 4.53 -0.03
N ALA A 161 -5.56 3.93 1.06
CA ALA A 161 -5.37 4.49 2.40
C ALA A 161 -3.89 4.58 2.80
N SER A 162 -3.04 3.67 2.29
CA SER A 162 -1.59 3.70 2.52
C SER A 162 -0.88 4.87 1.84
N ALA A 163 -1.47 5.46 0.79
CA ALA A 163 -0.86 6.54 0.00
C ALA A 163 0.58 6.21 -0.47
N GLY A 164 0.81 4.98 -0.93
CA GLY A 164 2.10 4.53 -1.45
C GLY A 164 3.10 4.04 -0.39
N ALA A 165 2.78 4.16 0.91
CA ALA A 165 3.61 3.65 2.00
C ALA A 165 3.83 2.13 1.96
N ILE A 166 2.94 1.39 1.31
CA ILE A 166 3.04 -0.07 1.13
C ILE A 166 4.37 -0.51 0.51
N PHE A 167 5.00 0.35 -0.30
CA PHE A 167 6.26 0.08 -0.97
C PHE A 167 7.50 0.31 -0.09
N ARG A 168 7.35 0.95 1.07
CA ARG A 168 8.44 1.31 2.00
C ARG A 168 8.38 0.61 3.35
N VAL A 169 7.19 0.19 3.77
CA VAL A 169 6.94 -0.38 5.09
C VAL A 169 7.04 -1.91 5.03
N PRO A 170 7.94 -2.53 5.80
CA PRO A 170 8.05 -3.98 5.81
C PRO A 170 6.81 -4.60 6.45
N LEU A 171 6.30 -5.63 5.79
CA LEU A 171 5.19 -6.45 6.26
C LEU A 171 5.70 -7.82 6.70
N SER A 172 5.20 -8.30 7.83
CA SER A 172 5.45 -9.66 8.32
C SER A 172 4.17 -10.31 8.84
N ASP A 173 4.24 -11.62 9.09
CA ASP A 173 3.20 -12.31 9.83
C ASP A 173 3.24 -11.91 11.31
N TRP A 174 2.12 -12.06 12.01
CA TRP A 174 1.97 -11.71 13.44
C TRP A 174 3.01 -12.38 14.33
N ASP A 175 3.29 -13.66 14.08
CA ASP A 175 4.23 -14.42 14.89
C ASP A 175 5.69 -14.02 14.67
N ASP A 176 5.99 -13.43 13.50
CA ASP A 176 7.33 -12.96 13.13
C ASP A 176 7.64 -11.54 13.65
N ALA A 177 6.71 -10.90 14.36
CA ALA A 177 6.92 -9.57 14.93
C ALA A 177 8.10 -9.58 15.93
N PRO A 178 9.08 -8.66 15.80
CA PRO A 178 10.33 -8.72 16.56
C PRO A 178 10.23 -8.17 17.98
N GLY A 179 11.10 -8.65 18.86
CA GLY A 179 11.31 -8.09 20.19
C GLY A 179 10.16 -8.31 21.19
N PRO A 180 10.23 -7.68 22.37
CA PRO A 180 9.17 -7.76 23.38
C PRO A 180 7.84 -7.21 22.86
N ARG A 181 6.74 -7.76 23.36
CA ARG A 181 5.37 -7.40 22.95
C ARG A 181 4.67 -6.65 24.09
N ILE A 182 4.11 -5.49 23.77
CA ILE A 182 3.24 -4.74 24.68
C ILE A 182 1.83 -4.63 24.10
N ALA A 183 0.81 -4.75 24.94
CA ALA A 183 -0.58 -4.70 24.52
C ALA A 183 -1.16 -3.30 24.68
N LEU A 184 -1.52 -2.63 23.59
CA LEU A 184 -2.28 -1.38 23.67
C LEU A 184 -3.76 -1.70 23.81
N VAL A 185 -4.27 -1.52 25.02
CA VAL A 185 -5.66 -1.83 25.39
C VAL A 185 -6.45 -0.55 25.68
N ALA A 186 -7.75 -0.59 25.41
CA ALA A 186 -8.63 0.56 25.65
C ALA A 186 -8.64 0.99 27.13
N HIS A 187 -8.60 0.02 28.06
CA HIS A 187 -8.65 0.27 29.49
C HIS A 187 -7.79 -0.72 30.29
N GLY A 188 -7.47 -0.39 31.54
CA GLY A 188 -6.81 -1.29 32.49
C GLY A 188 -5.32 -1.51 32.24
N GLY A 189 -4.70 -0.75 31.32
CA GLY A 189 -3.25 -0.67 31.15
C GLY A 189 -2.64 0.52 31.89
N VAL A 190 -1.31 0.52 32.01
CA VAL A 190 -0.55 1.70 32.48
C VAL A 190 -0.65 2.80 31.40
N PRO A 191 -0.85 4.08 31.76
CA PRO A 191 -0.84 5.16 30.77
C PRO A 191 0.42 5.10 29.89
N LEU A 192 0.25 5.10 28.57
CA LEU A 192 1.37 4.92 27.63
C LEU A 192 2.46 5.98 27.79
N SER A 193 2.14 7.18 28.27
CA SER A 193 3.09 8.25 28.59
C SER A 193 3.96 7.98 29.82
N GLU A 194 3.52 7.10 30.71
CA GLU A 194 4.14 6.79 32.01
C GLU A 194 4.70 5.36 32.06
N ALA A 195 4.30 4.52 31.09
CA ALA A 195 4.72 3.13 31.00
C ALA A 195 6.24 2.98 30.90
N ASP A 196 6.78 1.99 31.62
CA ASP A 196 8.16 1.55 31.50
C ASP A 196 8.25 0.59 30.31
N LEU A 197 8.80 1.09 29.20
CA LEU A 197 8.78 0.38 27.92
C LEU A 197 10.14 -0.26 27.65
N PRO A 198 10.18 -1.51 27.13
CA PRO A 198 11.44 -2.14 26.73
C PRO A 198 12.18 -1.34 25.67
N ASP A 199 13.50 -1.44 25.69
CA ASP A 199 14.35 -0.92 24.61
C ASP A 199 14.03 -1.65 23.28
N PRO A 200 14.27 -0.99 22.13
CA PRO A 200 14.06 -1.61 20.84
C PRO A 200 14.95 -2.86 20.61
N PRO A 201 14.50 -3.85 19.81
CA PRO A 201 13.26 -3.85 19.03
C PRO A 201 12.02 -4.03 19.92
N LEU A 202 10.92 -3.33 19.61
CA LEU A 202 9.68 -3.35 20.39
C LEU A 202 8.47 -3.53 19.46
N THR A 203 7.56 -4.42 19.83
CA THR A 203 6.29 -4.63 19.13
C THR A 203 5.10 -4.16 19.97
N ILE A 204 4.26 -3.30 19.40
CA ILE A 204 2.97 -2.88 19.99
C ILE A 204 1.85 -3.68 19.35
N LEU A 205 1.07 -4.37 20.17
CA LEU A 205 -0.08 -5.15 19.75
C LEU A 205 -1.33 -4.26 19.71
N LEU A 206 -2.03 -4.28 18.57
CA LEU A 206 -3.27 -3.56 18.33
C LEU A 206 -4.40 -4.55 18.01
N GLY A 207 -5.51 -4.45 18.73
CA GLY A 207 -6.68 -5.30 18.55
C GLY A 207 -7.71 -4.72 17.58
N SER A 208 -8.65 -5.57 17.14
CA SER A 208 -9.83 -5.12 16.41
C SER A 208 -10.81 -4.38 17.33
N GLU A 209 -11.63 -3.48 16.79
CA GLU A 209 -12.63 -2.73 17.58
C GLU A 209 -13.68 -3.64 18.23
N ARG A 210 -14.00 -4.78 17.61
CA ARG A 210 -15.07 -5.68 18.08
C ARG A 210 -14.60 -6.71 19.09
N GLU A 211 -13.44 -7.32 18.83
CA GLU A 211 -12.95 -8.47 19.60
C GLU A 211 -11.72 -8.13 20.44
N GLY A 212 -11.10 -6.96 20.25
CA GLY A 212 -9.87 -6.59 20.94
C GLY A 212 -8.68 -7.47 20.51
N LEU A 213 -7.80 -7.72 21.48
CA LEU A 213 -6.64 -8.61 21.38
C LEU A 213 -7.03 -10.05 21.84
N PRO A 214 -6.28 -11.10 21.48
CA PRO A 214 -6.66 -12.47 21.81
C PRO A 214 -6.47 -12.78 23.30
N ASP A 215 -7.48 -13.37 23.96
CA ASP A 215 -7.46 -13.66 25.42
C ASP A 215 -6.22 -14.45 25.92
N HIS A 216 -5.55 -15.17 25.03
CA HIS A 216 -4.35 -15.94 25.36
C HIS A 216 -3.17 -15.58 24.43
N PRO A 217 -1.97 -15.25 24.95
CA PRO A 217 -1.63 -14.97 26.35
C PRO A 217 -1.74 -13.46 26.66
N LEU A 218 -2.93 -12.85 26.52
CA LEU A 218 -3.14 -11.45 26.91
C LEU A 218 -2.81 -11.19 28.39
N THR A 219 -2.86 -12.23 29.24
CA THR A 219 -2.58 -12.16 30.68
C THR A 219 -1.11 -11.89 31.00
N ASP A 220 -0.19 -12.28 30.10
CA ASP A 220 1.26 -12.15 30.32
C ASP A 220 1.86 -10.89 29.67
N TRP A 221 1.10 -10.20 28.82
CA TRP A 221 1.58 -9.00 28.15
C TRP A 221 1.52 -7.79 29.06
N TYR A 222 2.57 -6.97 28.98
CA TYR A 222 2.56 -5.66 29.62
C TYR A 222 1.52 -4.77 28.91
N LYS A 223 0.47 -4.39 29.65
CA LYS A 223 -0.67 -3.63 29.13
C LYS A 223 -0.44 -2.15 29.30
N VAL A 224 -0.61 -1.42 28.20
CA VAL A 224 -0.57 0.04 28.15
C VAL A 224 -1.87 0.58 27.60
N THR A 225 -2.23 1.81 27.96
CA THR A 225 -3.48 2.45 27.52
C THR A 225 -3.25 3.91 27.15
N ILE A 226 -4.12 4.47 26.29
CA ILE A 226 -4.16 5.91 26.01
C ILE A 226 -5.32 6.48 26.84
N PRO A 227 -5.03 7.30 27.88
CA PRO A 227 -6.09 7.91 28.68
C PRO A 227 -7.00 8.79 27.82
N LEU A 228 -8.31 8.56 27.92
CA LEU A 228 -9.34 9.35 27.24
C LEU A 228 -10.03 10.25 28.27
N PRO A 229 -9.85 11.58 28.23
CA PRO A 229 -10.44 12.49 29.21
C PRO A 229 -11.91 12.82 28.93
N GLY A 230 -12.46 12.39 27.78
CA GLY A 230 -13.86 12.58 27.44
C GLY A 230 -14.77 11.63 28.22
N GLU A 231 -16.01 12.04 28.44
CA GLU A 231 -16.96 11.29 29.28
C GLU A 231 -17.59 10.09 28.54
N ASP A 232 -17.84 10.20 27.22
CA ASP A 232 -18.62 9.21 26.47
C ASP A 232 -17.79 8.21 25.64
N ALA A 233 -16.52 8.52 25.38
CA ALA A 233 -15.71 7.72 24.44
C ALA A 233 -15.03 6.54 25.16
N GLU A 234 -15.47 5.32 24.86
CA GLU A 234 -14.90 4.09 25.43
C GLU A 234 -13.58 3.66 24.75
N SER A 235 -13.38 3.99 23.47
CA SER A 235 -12.16 3.65 22.76
C SER A 235 -11.87 4.57 21.59
N LEU A 236 -10.63 4.50 21.08
CA LEU A 236 -10.24 5.16 19.84
C LEU A 236 -10.31 4.17 18.67
N ASN A 237 -10.55 4.70 17.47
CA ASN A 237 -10.27 3.95 16.25
C ASN A 237 -8.83 3.41 16.27
N VAL A 238 -8.64 2.17 15.84
CA VAL A 238 -7.35 1.47 15.93
C VAL A 238 -6.22 2.19 15.19
N ALA A 239 -6.50 2.87 14.07
CA ALA A 239 -5.48 3.63 13.35
C ALA A 239 -5.04 4.88 14.13
N ALA A 240 -5.98 5.56 14.79
CA ALA A 240 -5.68 6.69 15.67
C ALA A 240 -4.88 6.24 16.89
N ALA A 241 -5.25 5.12 17.51
CA ALA A 241 -4.50 4.54 18.64
C ALA A 241 -3.06 4.17 18.24
N GLY A 242 -2.88 3.52 17.09
CA GLY A 242 -1.56 3.19 16.55
C GLY A 242 -0.71 4.44 16.26
N ALA A 243 -1.31 5.51 15.72
CA ALA A 243 -0.62 6.76 15.47
C ALA A 243 -0.15 7.46 16.75
N ILE A 244 -1.01 7.52 17.79
CA ILE A 244 -0.64 8.07 19.09
C ILE A 244 0.50 7.25 19.71
N ALA A 245 0.44 5.92 19.60
CA ALA A 245 1.47 5.06 20.17
C ALA A 245 2.84 5.23 19.49
N LEU A 246 2.87 5.28 18.15
CA LEU A 246 4.10 5.53 17.41
C LEU A 246 4.66 6.94 17.66
N TYR A 247 3.79 7.94 17.78
CA TYR A 247 4.20 9.30 18.15
C TYR A 247 4.85 9.35 19.53
N GLU A 248 4.25 8.70 20.54
CA GLU A 248 4.80 8.67 21.89
C GLU A 248 6.16 7.96 21.93
N LEU A 249 6.32 6.83 21.22
CA LEU A 249 7.62 6.17 21.10
C LEU A 249 8.69 7.05 20.43
N SER A 250 8.34 7.71 19.33
CA SER A 250 9.24 8.63 18.62
C SER A 250 9.67 9.79 19.53
N ARG A 251 8.73 10.37 20.28
CA ARG A 251 8.98 11.45 21.24
C ARG A 251 9.94 11.03 22.36
N ARG A 252 9.86 9.78 22.83
CA ARG A 252 10.77 9.24 23.86
C ARG A 252 12.20 9.08 23.32
N ARG A 253 12.35 8.60 22.08
CA ARG A 253 13.66 8.45 21.42
C ARG A 253 14.36 9.78 21.17
N GLY A 254 13.61 10.83 20.80
CA GLY A 254 14.17 12.17 20.59
C GLY A 254 14.57 12.92 21.87
N LYS A 255 14.36 12.34 23.06
CA LYS A 255 14.75 12.90 24.36
C LYS A 255 15.98 12.23 24.98
N GLY A 256 16.51 11.17 24.38
CA GLY A 256 17.80 10.55 24.73
C GLY A 256 18.91 11.10 23.86
#